data_AF-A0A0N5CD66-F1
#
_entry.id   AF-A0A0N5CD66-F1
#
_cell.length_a   1.000
_cell.length_b   1.000
_cell.length_c   1.000
_cell.angle_alpha   90.00
_cell.angle_beta   90.00
_cell.angle_gamma   90.00
#
_symmetry.space_group_name_H-M   'P 1'
#
loop_
_entity.id
_entity.type
_entity.pdbx_description
1 polymer ?
#
loop_
_entity_poly.entity_id
_entity_poly.type
_entity_poly.pdbx_seq_one_letter_code
_entity_poly.pdbx_strand_id
1 'polypeptide(L)'
;MTDFPLIIEPGDKILFSSKFLGDQACAVTINVKNSTKEHQACKVKCTNNEMFKIRPPVSTIKPESSGKIVITFNPKKQIPECGKHFFNFYSCPFDGEQNPRKFFATEKAKDSVSKKIFVDFKKEEDVKENDKENKEVEKKDVEKKDNEKKDNEKKDNNEKKDNEKKE
;
A
#
# COMPACT_ATOMS: atom_id res chain seq x y z
N MET A 1 6.20 4.89 20.66
CA MET A 1 5.39 4.83 19.43
C MET A 1 5.60 3.46 18.84
N THR A 2 4.59 2.59 18.88
CA THR A 2 4.69 1.25 18.31
C THR A 2 4.67 1.39 16.81
N ASP A 3 5.78 1.13 16.15
CA ASP A 3 5.88 1.21 14.70
C ASP A 3 4.94 0.17 14.07
N PHE A 4 4.22 0.57 13.02
CA PHE A 4 3.23 -0.31 12.41
C PHE A 4 3.97 -1.27 11.47
N PRO A 5 3.93 -2.60 11.69
CA PRO A 5 4.84 -3.55 11.04
C PRO A 5 4.63 -3.70 9.53
N LEU A 6 3.50 -3.21 9.01
CA LEU A 6 3.16 -3.25 7.59
C LEU A 6 3.33 -1.87 6.96
N ILE A 7 3.97 -1.81 5.81
CA ILE A 7 4.06 -0.58 5.02
C ILE A 7 2.76 -0.44 4.24
N ILE A 8 2.00 0.62 4.49
CA ILE A 8 0.75 0.92 3.77
C ILE A 8 1.02 2.06 2.78
N GLU A 9 0.67 1.84 1.51
CA GLU A 9 0.73 2.82 0.45
C GLU A 9 -0.65 2.99 -0.19
N PRO A 10 -1.22 4.21 -0.20
CA PRO A 10 -0.77 5.45 0.45
C PRO A 10 -0.87 5.41 1.98
N GLY A 11 0.15 5.93 2.67
CA GLY A 11 0.29 5.85 4.14
C GLY A 11 -0.30 7.02 4.93
N ASP A 12 -0.50 8.17 4.28
CA ASP A 12 -0.92 9.41 4.94
C ASP A 12 -2.43 9.63 4.85
N LYS A 13 -2.96 9.62 3.62
CA LYS A 13 -4.38 9.86 3.33
C LYS A 13 -4.82 9.11 2.08
N ILE A 14 -6.07 8.68 2.08
CA ILE A 14 -6.72 8.05 0.93
C ILE A 14 -7.52 9.12 0.21
N LEU A 15 -7.04 9.52 -0.97
CA LEU A 15 -7.72 10.49 -1.82
C LEU A 15 -8.62 9.77 -2.82
N PHE A 16 -9.93 10.03 -2.75
CA PHE A 16 -10.86 9.65 -3.81
C PHE A 16 -11.02 10.82 -4.78
N SER A 17 -10.37 10.71 -5.94
CA SER A 17 -10.52 11.66 -7.04
C SER A 17 -11.24 11.02 -8.23
N SER A 18 -12.31 11.67 -8.69
CA SER A 18 -13.02 11.26 -9.90
C SER A 18 -13.85 12.41 -10.45
N LYS A 19 -14.04 12.44 -11.77
CA LYS A 19 -14.99 13.34 -12.45
C LYS A 19 -16.43 13.13 -11.97
N PHE A 20 -16.78 11.88 -11.69
CA PHE A 20 -18.10 11.46 -11.26
C PHE A 20 -18.16 11.18 -9.75
N LEU A 21 -17.28 11.81 -8.97
CA LEU A 21 -17.32 11.70 -7.52
C LEU A 21 -18.68 12.19 -7.01
N GLY A 22 -19.44 11.32 -6.34
CA GLY A 22 -20.82 11.62 -5.93
C GLY A 22 -21.91 10.98 -6.81
N ASP A 23 -21.60 10.62 -8.05
CA ASP A 23 -22.53 9.99 -8.99
C ASP A 23 -22.19 8.52 -9.26
N GLN A 24 -20.89 8.20 -9.31
CA GLN A 24 -20.39 6.84 -9.55
C GLN A 24 -19.51 6.34 -8.41
N ALA A 25 -19.48 5.02 -8.27
CA ALA A 25 -18.60 4.35 -7.31
C ALA A 25 -17.12 4.58 -7.70
N CYS A 26 -16.32 5.04 -6.75
CA CYS A 26 -14.89 5.25 -6.93
C CYS A 26 -14.11 4.19 -6.15
N ALA A 27 -13.17 3.50 -6.78
CA ALA A 27 -12.35 2.49 -6.13
C ALA A 27 -10.89 2.92 -6.06
N VAL A 28 -10.29 2.80 -4.87
CA VAL A 28 -8.86 3.04 -4.62
C VAL A 28 -8.23 1.73 -4.16
N THR A 29 -7.06 1.41 -4.70
CA THR A 29 -6.29 0.25 -4.29
C THR A 29 -5.21 0.67 -3.31
N ILE A 30 -5.22 0.07 -2.13
CA ILE A 30 -4.22 0.25 -1.09
C ILE A 30 -3.27 -0.95 -1.15
N ASN A 31 -1.98 -0.67 -1.31
CA ASN A 31 -0.94 -1.69 -1.23
C ASN A 31 -0.46 -1.79 0.22
N VAL A 32 -0.44 -3.00 0.75
CA VAL A 32 0.03 -3.30 2.10
C VAL A 32 1.20 -4.27 1.99
N LYS A 33 2.41 -3.82 2.26
CA LYS A 33 3.63 -4.61 2.18
C LYS A 33 4.06 -5.07 3.57
N ASN A 34 4.31 -6.36 3.72
CA ASN A 34 4.86 -6.92 4.94
C ASN A 34 6.38 -6.88 4.87
N SER A 35 7.01 -6.05 5.71
CA SER A 35 8.48 -6.00 5.84
C SER A 35 9.02 -6.97 6.89
N THR A 36 8.13 -7.69 7.60
CA THR A 36 8.51 -8.64 8.65
C THR A 36 8.72 -10.04 8.07
N LYS A 37 9.46 -10.86 8.82
CA LYS A 37 9.71 -12.28 8.52
C LYS A 37 8.56 -13.19 8.98
N GLU A 38 7.55 -12.62 9.62
CA GLU A 38 6.40 -13.35 10.15
C GLU A 38 5.16 -13.12 9.29
N HIS A 39 4.24 -14.07 9.33
CA HIS A 39 2.92 -13.88 8.73
C HIS A 39 2.15 -12.83 9.53
N GLN A 40 1.51 -11.89 8.82
CA GLN A 40 0.75 -10.82 9.44
C GLN A 40 -0.71 -10.91 8.99
N ALA A 41 -1.65 -10.86 9.93
CA ALA A 41 -3.06 -10.68 9.63
C ALA A 41 -3.39 -9.20 9.64
N CYS A 42 -3.98 -8.72 8.55
CA CYS A 42 -4.44 -7.35 8.37
C CYS A 42 -5.97 -7.31 8.41
N LYS A 43 -6.55 -6.44 9.23
CA LYS A 43 -7.99 -6.18 9.29
C LYS A 43 -8.23 -4.70 9.10
N VAL A 44 -9.10 -4.35 8.18
CA VAL A 44 -9.44 -2.94 7.90
C VAL A 44 -10.85 -2.68 8.36
N LYS A 45 -11.02 -1.63 9.16
CA LYS A 45 -12.34 -1.09 9.55
C LYS A 45 -12.49 0.30 8.95
N CYS A 46 -13.71 0.68 8.61
CA CYS A 46 -14.05 2.04 8.23
C CYS A 46 -15.02 2.66 9.23
N THR A 47 -15.13 3.98 9.16
CA THR A 47 -16.11 4.76 9.92
C THR A 47 -17.54 4.55 9.43
N ASN A 48 -17.74 4.29 8.14
CA ASN A 48 -19.06 4.11 7.54
C ASN A 48 -19.08 2.90 6.58
N ASN A 49 -19.64 1.78 7.04
CA ASN A 49 -19.76 0.55 6.25
C ASN A 49 -20.75 0.65 5.10
N GLU A 50 -21.65 1.63 5.12
CA GLU A 50 -22.65 1.79 4.07
C GLU A 50 -22.09 2.48 2.83
N MET A 51 -21.20 3.46 3.04
CA MET A 51 -20.58 4.25 1.97
C MET A 51 -19.31 3.58 1.44
N PHE A 52 -18.56 2.87 2.29
CA PHE A 52 -17.30 2.25 1.90
C PHE A 52 -17.42 0.72 1.91
N LYS A 53 -17.09 0.09 0.78
CA LYS A 53 -16.88 -1.35 0.68
C LYS A 53 -15.39 -1.66 0.64
N ILE A 54 -14.95 -2.54 1.54
CA ILE A 54 -13.55 -2.98 1.61
C ILE A 54 -13.48 -4.43 1.12
N ARG A 55 -12.59 -4.72 0.17
CA ARG A 55 -12.36 -6.07 -0.34
C ARG A 55 -10.85 -6.34 -0.52
N PRO A 56 -10.28 -7.34 0.17
CA PRO A 56 -10.82 -8.10 1.31
C PRO A 56 -10.83 -7.27 2.61
N PRO A 57 -11.84 -7.40 3.50
CA PRO A 57 -11.89 -6.68 4.79
C PRO A 57 -10.91 -7.24 5.83
N VAL A 58 -10.57 -8.52 5.70
CA VAL A 58 -9.54 -9.19 6.50
C VAL A 58 -8.70 -10.00 5.52
N SER A 59 -7.39 -9.80 5.56
CA SER A 59 -6.41 -10.51 4.73
C SER A 59 -5.25 -11.00 5.57
N THR A 60 -4.56 -12.01 5.07
CA THR A 60 -3.29 -12.48 5.63
C THR A 60 -2.20 -12.18 4.62
N ILE A 61 -1.13 -11.58 5.07
CA ILE A 61 0.01 -11.20 4.26
C ILE A 61 1.17 -12.08 4.68
N LYS A 62 1.75 -12.78 3.72
CA LYS A 62 2.93 -13.63 3.94
C LYS A 62 4.15 -12.77 4.31
N PRO A 63 5.18 -13.34 4.95
CA PRO A 63 6.48 -12.70 5.11
C PRO A 63 6.98 -12.13 3.79
N GLU A 64 7.55 -10.93 3.83
CA GLU A 64 8.19 -10.28 2.66
C GLU A 64 7.28 -10.12 1.42
N SER A 65 5.97 -10.25 1.59
CA SER A 65 4.98 -10.17 0.51
C SER A 65 4.17 -8.89 0.58
N SER A 66 3.60 -8.48 -0.55
CA SER A 66 2.58 -7.43 -0.61
C SER A 66 1.18 -8.02 -0.74
N GLY A 67 0.20 -7.31 -0.18
CA GLY A 67 -1.23 -7.54 -0.31
C GLY A 67 -1.89 -6.31 -0.91
N LYS A 68 -2.98 -6.52 -1.65
CA LYS A 68 -3.78 -5.44 -2.24
C LYS A 68 -5.15 -5.41 -1.58
N ILE A 69 -5.57 -4.24 -1.12
CA ILE A 69 -6.88 -4.02 -0.52
C ILE A 69 -7.58 -2.97 -1.35
N VAL A 70 -8.70 -3.35 -1.97
CA VAL A 70 -9.50 -2.43 -2.78
C VAL A 70 -10.60 -1.84 -1.89
N ILE A 71 -10.63 -0.52 -1.83
CA ILE A 71 -11.65 0.25 -1.11
C ILE A 71 -12.51 0.94 -2.16
N THR A 72 -13.80 0.62 -2.17
CA THR A 72 -14.78 1.23 -3.06
C THR A 72 -15.67 2.17 -2.26
N PHE A 73 -15.61 3.46 -2.58
CA PHE A 73 -16.55 4.47 -2.15
C PHE A 73 -17.78 4.43 -3.07
N ASN A 74 -18.94 4.12 -2.50
CA ASN A 74 -20.23 4.20 -3.16
C ASN A 74 -20.94 5.48 -2.70
N PRO A 75 -21.07 6.49 -3.57
CA PRO A 75 -21.83 7.67 -3.23
C PRO A 75 -23.32 7.31 -3.22
N LYS A 76 -23.98 7.47 -2.07
CA LYS A 76 -25.41 7.16 -1.92
C LYS A 76 -26.33 8.34 -2.22
N LYS A 77 -25.80 9.58 -2.26
CA LYS A 77 -26.53 10.86 -2.53
C LYS A 77 -25.65 12.11 -2.40
N GLN A 78 -24.61 12.08 -1.56
CA GLN A 78 -23.73 13.21 -1.30
C GLN A 78 -22.30 12.73 -1.03
N ILE A 79 -21.32 13.54 -1.42
CA ILE A 79 -19.91 13.34 -1.09
C ILE A 79 -19.70 13.75 0.38
N PRO A 80 -19.16 12.87 1.23
CA PRO A 80 -18.82 13.24 2.60
C PRO A 80 -17.72 14.30 2.66
N GLU A 81 -17.63 14.99 3.79
CA GLU A 81 -16.57 15.99 4.03
C GLU A 81 -15.19 15.33 4.21
N CYS A 82 -14.15 15.97 3.67
CA CYS A 82 -12.76 15.53 3.82
C CYS A 82 -12.37 15.47 5.30
N GLY A 83 -11.57 14.47 5.69
CA GLY A 83 -11.12 14.30 7.07
C GLY A 83 -12.17 13.79 8.07
N LYS A 84 -13.48 13.73 7.73
CA LYS A 84 -14.50 13.11 8.61
C LYS A 84 -14.39 11.60 8.68
N HIS A 85 -14.06 10.98 7.55
CA HIS A 85 -13.95 9.53 7.46
C HIS A 85 -12.50 9.09 7.55
N PHE A 86 -12.29 7.97 8.23
CA PHE A 86 -11.01 7.30 8.30
C PHE A 86 -11.17 5.79 8.16
N PHE A 87 -10.09 5.16 7.70
CA PHE A 87 -9.87 3.73 7.75
C PHE A 87 -8.87 3.42 8.84
N ASN A 88 -9.16 2.38 9.63
CA ASN A 88 -8.24 1.91 10.65
C ASN A 88 -7.75 0.51 10.27
N PHE A 89 -6.46 0.41 10.02
CA PHE A 89 -5.76 -0.81 9.64
C PHE A 89 -5.16 -1.44 10.88
N TYR A 90 -5.59 -2.64 11.21
CA TYR A 90 -5.06 -3.43 12.32
C TYR A 90 -4.12 -4.48 11.75
N SER A 91 -2.94 -4.60 12.33
CA SER A 91 -1.96 -5.66 12.04
C SER A 91 -1.66 -6.43 13.30
N CYS A 92 -1.55 -7.75 13.17
CA CYS A 92 -1.05 -8.62 14.22
C CYS A 92 -0.30 -9.80 13.63
N PRO A 93 0.73 -10.33 14.33
CA PRO A 93 1.37 -11.59 13.97
C PRO A 93 0.31 -12.69 13.89
N PHE A 94 0.40 -13.53 12.86
CA PHE A 94 -0.60 -14.54 12.57
C PHE A 94 0.04 -15.90 12.32
N ASP A 95 -0.28 -16.86 13.18
CA ASP A 95 0.40 -18.17 13.21
C ASP A 95 -0.15 -19.15 12.16
N GLY A 96 -1.17 -18.78 11.38
CA GLY A 96 -1.74 -19.65 10.33
C GLY A 96 -2.70 -20.75 10.80
N GLU A 97 -2.76 -21.04 12.10
CA GLU A 97 -3.56 -22.15 12.64
C GLU A 97 -5.09 -21.98 12.52
N GLN A 98 -5.58 -20.73 12.49
CA GLN A 98 -7.02 -20.45 12.56
C GLN A 98 -7.44 -19.45 11.49
N ASN A 99 -8.73 -19.44 11.14
CA ASN A 99 -9.24 -18.43 10.22
C ASN A 99 -8.92 -16.99 10.72
N PRO A 100 -8.43 -16.08 9.85
CA PRO A 100 -7.99 -14.75 10.28
C PRO A 100 -9.08 -13.96 11.00
N ARG A 101 -10.34 -14.11 10.58
CA ARG A 101 -11.48 -13.50 11.27
C ARG A 101 -11.68 -14.01 12.69
N LYS A 102 -11.45 -15.31 12.94
CA LYS A 102 -11.52 -15.92 14.27
C LYS A 102 -10.30 -15.53 15.10
N PHE A 103 -9.11 -15.48 14.49
CA PHE A 103 -7.89 -15.01 15.14
C PHE A 103 -8.05 -13.60 15.70
N PHE A 104 -8.66 -12.69 14.93
CA PHE A 104 -8.98 -11.34 15.39
C PHE A 104 -10.00 -11.25 16.55
N ALA A 105 -10.61 -12.35 16.98
CA ALA A 105 -11.46 -12.43 18.16
C ALA A 105 -10.73 -13.03 19.38
N THR A 106 -9.50 -13.51 19.21
CA THR A 106 -8.67 -14.07 20.29
C THR A 106 -7.90 -12.97 21.03
N GLU A 107 -7.37 -13.30 22.20
CA GLU A 107 -6.58 -12.34 22.98
C GLU A 107 -5.27 -11.93 22.31
N LYS A 108 -4.67 -12.79 21.48
CA LYS A 108 -3.46 -12.46 20.68
C LYS A 108 -3.69 -11.28 19.73
N ALA A 109 -4.93 -11.04 19.31
CA ALA A 109 -5.27 -9.89 18.49
C ALA A 109 -5.45 -8.59 19.30
N LYS A 110 -5.48 -8.64 20.63
CA LYS A 110 -5.51 -7.43 21.48
C LYS A 110 -4.19 -6.66 21.40
N ASP A 111 -3.08 -7.36 21.17
CA ASP A 111 -1.77 -6.77 20.91
C ASP A 111 -1.62 -6.25 19.47
N SER A 112 -2.71 -6.19 18.71
CA SER A 112 -2.68 -5.66 17.35
C SER A 112 -2.28 -4.18 17.34
N VAL A 113 -1.39 -3.83 16.42
CA VAL A 113 -1.03 -2.45 16.15
C VAL A 113 -2.06 -1.87 15.19
N SER A 114 -2.50 -0.64 15.41
CA SER A 114 -3.49 0.01 14.55
C SER A 114 -2.91 1.27 13.89
N LYS A 115 -3.08 1.42 12.58
CA LYS A 115 -2.75 2.63 11.82
C LYS A 115 -4.01 3.26 11.24
N LYS A 116 -4.25 4.51 11.61
CA LYS A 116 -5.39 5.31 11.16
C LYS A 116 -5.00 6.13 9.94
N ILE A 117 -5.79 6.05 8.87
CA ILE A 117 -5.58 6.80 7.63
C ILE A 117 -6.86 7.55 7.31
N PHE A 118 -6.76 8.87 7.13
CA PHE A 118 -7.91 9.73 6.82
C PHE A 118 -8.27 9.66 5.35
N VAL A 119 -9.51 10.02 5.04
CA VAL A 119 -10.08 9.98 3.70
C VAL A 119 -10.42 11.38 3.26
N ASP A 120 -9.95 11.73 2.08
CA ASP A 120 -10.25 12.98 1.40
C ASP A 120 -10.95 12.72 0.06
N PHE A 121 -11.75 13.68 -0.35
CA PHE A 121 -12.57 13.64 -1.55
C PHE A 121 -12.23 14.86 -2.41
N LYS A 122 -11.86 14.63 -3.68
CA LYS A 122 -11.54 15.72 -4.63
C LYS A 122 -12.28 15.49 -5.94
N LYS A 123 -13.26 16.34 -6.24
CA LYS A 123 -13.93 16.31 -7.55
C LYS A 123 -12.99 16.94 -8.59
N GLU A 124 -12.84 16.33 -9.76
CA GLU A 124 -11.90 16.83 -10.78
C GLU A 124 -12.24 18.22 -11.34
N GLU A 125 -13.43 18.77 -11.05
CA GLU A 125 -13.78 20.16 -11.39
C GLU A 125 -12.99 21.19 -10.55
N ASP A 126 -12.51 20.82 -9.36
CA ASP A 126 -11.72 21.65 -8.45
C ASP A 126 -10.20 21.53 -8.68
N VAL A 127 -9.75 21.07 -9.86
CA VAL A 127 -8.33 21.03 -10.24
C VAL A 127 -7.87 22.43 -10.69
N LYS A 128 -7.91 23.40 -9.78
CA LYS A 128 -7.00 24.54 -9.78
C LYS A 128 -6.39 24.60 -8.39
N GLU A 129 -5.07 24.41 -8.34
CA GLU A 129 -4.20 24.53 -7.16
C GLU A 129 -4.36 23.42 -6.11
N ASN A 130 -3.41 22.48 -6.08
CA ASN A 130 -2.86 21.80 -4.86
C ASN A 130 -2.16 20.46 -5.15
N ASP A 131 -2.02 20.03 -6.41
CA ASP A 131 -1.23 18.84 -6.78
C ASP A 131 0.29 19.09 -6.88
N LYS A 132 0.84 19.98 -6.04
CA LYS A 132 2.30 20.22 -5.97
C LYS A 132 2.98 19.64 -4.73
N GLU A 133 2.25 19.17 -3.72
CA GLU A 133 2.87 18.95 -2.41
C GLU A 133 3.29 17.50 -2.09
N ASN A 134 3.23 16.55 -3.03
CA ASN A 134 3.63 15.16 -2.72
C ASN A 134 4.59 14.50 -3.73
N LYS A 135 5.43 15.29 -4.42
CA LYS A 135 6.46 14.77 -5.35
C LYS A 135 7.90 15.14 -4.98
N GLU A 136 8.14 15.66 -3.76
CA GLU A 136 9.45 16.18 -3.33
C GLU A 136 10.13 15.42 -2.18
N VAL A 137 9.84 14.13 -1.96
CA VAL A 137 10.60 13.33 -0.97
C VAL A 137 11.04 11.98 -1.54
N GLU A 138 11.88 11.99 -2.57
CA GLU A 138 12.62 10.76 -2.95
C GLU A 138 13.93 11.00 -3.71
N LYS A 139 14.65 12.09 -3.37
CA LYS A 139 16.04 12.29 -3.86
C LYS A 139 16.94 12.95 -2.82
N LYS A 140 17.09 12.35 -1.64
CA LYS A 140 18.29 12.54 -0.82
C LYS A 140 18.66 11.22 -0.16
N ASP A 141 19.97 11.03 -0.04
CA ASP A 141 20.66 10.01 0.74
C ASP A 141 20.95 8.65 0.07
N VAL A 142 21.88 8.66 -0.88
CA VAL A 142 22.98 7.68 -0.87
C VAL A 142 24.27 8.36 -1.34
N GLU A 143 25.05 8.90 -0.40
CA GLU A 143 26.47 9.16 -0.61
C GLU A 143 27.30 8.39 0.44
N LYS A 144 28.19 7.53 -0.07
CA LYS A 144 29.52 7.12 0.43
C LYS A 144 29.68 6.14 1.61
N LYS A 145 30.21 4.95 1.29
CA LYS A 145 31.57 4.40 1.62
C LYS A 145 31.55 2.86 1.49
N ASP A 146 32.57 2.11 1.10
CA ASP A 146 34.02 2.33 1.10
C ASP A 146 34.74 1.38 0.12
N ASN A 147 36.02 1.68 -0.12
CA ASN A 147 37.03 1.00 -0.95
C ASN A 147 37.26 -0.50 -0.67
N GLU A 148 37.65 -1.30 -1.68
CA GLU A 148 39.06 -1.74 -1.86
C GLU A 148 39.34 -2.53 -3.17
N LYS A 149 40.40 -2.08 -3.83
CA LYS A 149 41.28 -2.63 -4.89
C LYS A 149 41.24 -4.14 -5.22
N LYS A 150 41.34 -4.49 -6.52
CA LYS A 150 42.62 -4.80 -7.22
C LYS A 150 42.41 -5.12 -8.72
N ASP A 151 43.39 -4.68 -9.52
CA ASP A 151 43.97 -5.21 -10.77
C ASP A 151 43.33 -6.49 -11.38
N ASN A 152 43.21 -6.68 -12.70
CA ASN A 152 44.20 -6.40 -13.73
C ASN A 152 43.59 -6.62 -15.14
N GLU A 153 44.14 -5.88 -16.11
CA GLU A 153 44.42 -6.28 -17.50
C GLU A 153 43.36 -6.88 -18.46
N LYS A 154 43.29 -6.18 -19.62
CA LYS A 154 43.39 -6.69 -21.02
C LYS A 154 42.12 -6.98 -21.84
N LYS A 155 42.01 -6.11 -22.87
CA LYS A 155 41.91 -6.39 -24.33
C LYS A 155 40.57 -6.81 -24.93
N ASP A 156 40.09 -5.90 -25.78
CA ASP A 156 39.74 -6.10 -27.20
C ASP A 156 39.41 -7.51 -27.72
N ASN A 157 38.15 -7.70 -28.13
CA ASN A 157 37.73 -7.99 -29.51
C ASN A 157 36.24 -8.30 -29.49
N ASN A 158 35.41 -7.48 -30.12
CA ASN A 158 35.10 -7.45 -31.54
C ASN A 158 34.26 -8.65 -32.04
N GLU A 159 33.03 -8.29 -32.44
CA GLU A 159 32.25 -8.78 -33.58
C GLU A 159 31.96 -10.28 -33.79
N LYS A 160 30.64 -10.56 -33.75
CA LYS A 160 29.82 -11.15 -34.82
C LYS A 160 30.45 -12.29 -35.65
N LYS A 161 29.83 -13.48 -35.54
CA LYS A 161 29.16 -14.11 -36.69
C LYS A 161 28.31 -15.31 -36.26
N ASP A 162 26.99 -15.08 -36.27
CA ASP A 162 26.00 -16.08 -36.67
C ASP A 162 26.22 -16.41 -38.15
N ASN A 163 26.52 -17.67 -38.45
CA ASN A 163 25.97 -18.42 -39.58
C ASN A 163 26.66 -19.80 -39.66
N GLU A 164 25.96 -20.85 -39.23
CA GLU A 164 26.19 -22.17 -39.83
C GLU A 164 24.84 -22.79 -40.24
N LYS A 165 24.66 -22.72 -41.55
CA LYS A 165 23.72 -23.47 -42.38
C LYS A 165 24.05 -24.97 -42.27
N LYS A 166 23.05 -25.82 -42.05
CA LYS A 166 23.07 -27.22 -42.48
C LYS A 166 21.71 -27.56 -43.10
N GLU A 167 21.64 -27.39 -44.41
CA GLU A 167 20.99 -28.27 -45.38
C GLU A 167 21.86 -28.30 -46.63
#